data_AF-A0A1J5LTC6-F1
#
_entry.id   AF-A0A1J5LTC6-F1
#
_cell.length_a   1.000
_cell.length_b   1.000
_cell.length_c   1.000
_cell.angle_alpha   90.00
_cell.angle_beta   90.00
_cell.angle_gamma   90.00
#
_symmetry.space_group_name_H-M   'P 1'
#
loop_
_entity.id
_entity.type
_entity.pdbx_description
1 polymer ?
#
loop_
_entity_poly.entity_id
_entity_poly.type
_entity_poly.pdbx_seq_one_letter_code
_entity_poly.pdbx_strand_id
1 'polypeptide(L)'
;MNKFLALCFLLLVSCKSYEIDANSLQSQLQKTTPVKDSLTEEKTATFFKGENLKELIVLNRRGEKVVLETDKPLVLKVTRKDGFKFRYYLNSMSSYEDKFKGMGPTYLVGGMIHNVNIDSIASIKVKP
;
A
#
# COMPACT_ATOMS: atom_id res chain seq x y z
N MET A 1 40.15 -7.66 26.21
CA MET A 1 38.86 -7.08 26.64
C MET A 1 38.24 -6.35 25.46
N ASN A 2 37.00 -6.72 25.10
CA ASN A 2 36.02 -5.95 24.31
C ASN A 2 36.31 -5.57 22.85
N LYS A 3 36.34 -6.56 21.92
CA LYS A 3 36.12 -6.29 20.48
C LYS A 3 34.96 -7.07 19.83
N PHE A 4 34.33 -8.00 20.57
CA PHE A 4 33.25 -8.84 20.04
C PHE A 4 31.82 -8.32 20.30
N LEU A 5 31.65 -7.24 21.07
CA LEU A 5 30.32 -6.78 21.50
C LEU A 5 29.60 -5.88 20.48
N ALA A 6 30.31 -5.34 19.48
CA ALA A 6 29.73 -4.42 18.51
C ALA A 6 28.98 -5.13 17.35
N LEU A 7 29.24 -6.42 17.11
CA LEU A 7 28.68 -7.14 15.96
C LEU A 7 27.26 -7.68 16.21
N CYS A 8 26.83 -7.80 17.48
CA CYS A 8 25.50 -8.29 17.82
C CYS A 8 24.38 -7.22 17.71
N PHE A 9 24.71 -5.93 17.57
CA PHE A 9 23.71 -4.86 17.51
C PHE A 9 23.07 -4.65 16.13
N LEU A 10 23.60 -5.29 15.08
CA LEU A 10 23.09 -5.19 13.71
C LEU A 10 21.93 -6.17 13.40
N LEU A 11 21.57 -7.06 14.33
CA LEU A 11 20.59 -8.13 14.09
C LEU A 11 19.16 -7.81 14.55
N LEU A 12 18.90 -6.62 15.09
CA LEU A 12 17.58 -6.22 15.62
C LEU A 12 16.85 -5.18 14.76
N VAL A 13 17.17 -5.07 13.47
CA VAL A 13 16.31 -4.34 12.52
C VAL A 13 15.04 -5.17 12.26
N SER A 14 14.15 -5.18 13.24
CA SER A 14 12.81 -5.75 13.13
C SER A 14 12.10 -5.01 12.00
N CYS A 15 11.96 -5.64 10.83
CA CYS A 15 11.06 -5.16 9.79
C CYS A 15 9.64 -5.08 10.38
N LYS A 16 9.22 -3.88 10.78
CA LYS A 16 7.86 -3.61 11.20
C LYS A 16 6.93 -3.91 10.02
N SER A 17 5.91 -4.70 10.28
CA SER A 17 4.86 -5.03 9.32
C SER A 17 3.55 -4.74 10.01
N TYR A 18 2.69 -4.05 9.27
CA TYR A 18 1.36 -3.63 9.71
C TYR A 18 0.32 -4.27 8.80
N GLU A 19 -0.93 -4.19 9.20
CA GLU A 19 -2.08 -4.75 8.47
C GLU A 19 -3.12 -3.66 8.24
N ILE A 20 -3.82 -3.73 7.13
CA ILE A 20 -4.94 -2.83 6.83
C ILE A 20 -6.00 -3.59 6.03
N ASP A 21 -7.27 -3.38 6.37
CA ASP A 21 -8.38 -3.93 5.61
C ASP A 21 -8.55 -3.18 4.28
N ALA A 22 -8.94 -3.90 3.23
CA ALA A 22 -9.13 -3.30 1.91
C ALA A 22 -10.16 -2.15 1.92
N ASN A 23 -11.28 -2.33 2.62
CA ASN A 23 -12.30 -1.28 2.77
C ASN A 23 -11.78 -0.07 3.57
N SER A 24 -10.93 -0.30 4.58
CA SER A 24 -10.30 0.79 5.35
C SER A 24 -9.33 1.58 4.48
N LEU A 25 -8.50 0.90 3.68
CA LEU A 25 -7.60 1.54 2.74
C LEU A 25 -8.37 2.38 1.70
N GLN A 26 -9.43 1.81 1.11
CA GLN A 26 -10.29 2.52 0.16
C GLN A 26 -10.90 3.77 0.79
N SER A 27 -11.46 3.65 1.99
CA SER A 27 -12.07 4.77 2.71
C SER A 27 -11.07 5.88 3.04
N GLN A 28 -9.82 5.52 3.37
CA GLN A 28 -8.76 6.49 3.63
C GLN A 28 -8.30 7.19 2.34
N LEU A 29 -8.18 6.46 1.23
CA LEU A 29 -7.88 7.05 -0.08
C LEU A 29 -8.99 8.00 -0.54
N GLN A 30 -10.26 7.64 -0.35
CA GLN A 30 -11.42 8.48 -0.73
C GLN A 30 -11.51 9.82 0.02
N LYS A 31 -10.74 10.00 1.11
CA LYS A 31 -10.61 11.29 1.81
C LYS A 31 -9.60 12.24 1.14
N THR A 32 -8.82 11.74 0.18
CA THR A 32 -7.89 12.56 -0.59
C THR A 32 -8.61 13.32 -1.69
N THR A 33 -7.97 14.36 -2.23
CA THR A 33 -8.52 15.12 -3.35
C THR A 33 -8.72 14.20 -4.56
N PRO A 34 -9.95 14.13 -5.12
CA PRO A 34 -10.22 13.33 -6.30
C PRO A 34 -9.52 13.91 -7.53
N VAL A 35 -9.00 13.02 -8.37
CA VAL A 35 -8.44 13.33 -9.68
C VAL A 35 -9.36 12.73 -10.73
N LYS A 36 -9.85 13.58 -11.64
CA LYS A 36 -10.59 13.09 -12.83
C LYS A 36 -9.56 12.67 -13.87
N ASP A 37 -9.65 11.44 -14.32
CA ASP A 37 -8.82 10.93 -15.42
C ASP A 37 -9.71 10.29 -16.48
N SER A 38 -9.34 10.49 -17.74
CA SER A 38 -10.10 9.95 -18.87
C SER A 38 -9.67 8.52 -19.10
N LEU A 39 -10.57 7.57 -18.85
CA LEU A 39 -10.34 6.16 -19.15
C LEU A 39 -10.37 5.90 -20.66
N THR A 40 -11.23 6.65 -21.37
CA THR A 40 -11.39 6.69 -22.84
C THR A 40 -11.93 8.08 -23.25
N GLU A 41 -12.06 8.36 -24.56
CA GLU A 41 -12.64 9.60 -25.09
C GLU A 41 -14.06 9.91 -24.56
N GLU A 42 -14.80 8.89 -24.10
CA GLU A 42 -16.19 9.02 -23.63
C GLU A 42 -16.41 8.68 -22.14
N LYS A 43 -15.39 8.20 -21.41
CA LYS A 43 -15.51 7.85 -19.97
C LYS A 43 -14.51 8.57 -19.10
N THR A 44 -15.01 9.43 -18.23
CA THR A 44 -14.26 9.99 -17.10
C THR A 44 -14.50 9.14 -15.85
N ALA A 45 -13.44 8.74 -15.17
CA ALA A 45 -13.53 8.13 -13.85
C ALA A 45 -12.88 9.00 -12.78
N THR A 46 -13.43 8.92 -11.56
CA THR A 46 -12.88 9.59 -10.39
C THR A 46 -11.88 8.67 -9.70
N PHE A 47 -10.64 9.10 -9.65
CA PHE A 47 -9.55 8.39 -8.99
C PHE A 47 -9.15 9.09 -7.70
N PHE A 48 -8.85 8.29 -6.69
CA PHE A 48 -8.27 8.74 -5.43
C PHE A 48 -6.87 8.18 -5.32
N LYS A 49 -5.86 9.04 -5.44
CA LYS A 49 -4.46 8.61 -5.54
C LYS A 49 -3.80 8.52 -4.18
N GLY A 50 -3.02 7.48 -3.96
CA GLY A 50 -2.27 7.30 -2.72
C GLY A 50 -1.14 8.31 -2.54
N GLU A 51 -0.64 8.95 -3.62
CA GLU A 51 0.30 10.07 -3.52
C GLU A 51 -0.27 11.29 -2.79
N ASN A 52 -1.61 11.44 -2.78
CA ASN A 52 -2.28 12.54 -2.09
C ASN A 52 -2.57 12.22 -0.61
N LEU A 53 -2.30 10.99 -0.15
CA LEU A 53 -2.51 10.59 1.23
C LEU A 53 -1.29 10.97 2.07
N LYS A 54 -1.47 11.82 3.09
CA LYS A 54 -0.38 12.28 3.98
C LYS A 54 -0.03 11.28 5.09
N GLU A 55 -1.03 10.53 5.53
CA GLU A 55 -0.94 9.60 6.64
C GLU A 55 -1.79 8.37 6.34
N LEU A 56 -1.29 7.19 6.71
CA LEU A 56 -2.01 5.93 6.60
C LEU A 56 -2.23 5.33 7.98
N ILE A 57 -3.49 5.13 8.35
CA ILE A 57 -3.88 4.46 9.59
C ILE A 57 -3.93 2.95 9.34
N VAL A 58 -3.10 2.22 10.06
CA VAL A 58 -2.93 0.76 9.97
C VAL A 58 -3.06 0.09 11.33
N LEU A 59 -3.11 -1.23 11.37
CA LEU A 59 -3.05 -2.03 12.58
C LEU A 59 -1.65 -2.62 12.77
N ASN A 60 -1.11 -2.54 13.98
CA ASN A 60 0.12 -3.27 14.32
C ASN A 60 -0.18 -4.75 14.64
N ARG A 61 0.85 -5.52 14.98
CA ARG A 61 0.71 -6.96 15.34
C ARG A 61 -0.16 -7.23 16.57
N ARG A 62 -0.45 -6.21 17.38
CA ARG A 62 -1.33 -6.28 18.55
C ARG A 62 -2.77 -5.85 18.23
N GLY A 63 -3.07 -5.49 16.99
CA GLY A 63 -4.37 -4.95 16.60
C GLY A 63 -4.57 -3.48 16.99
N GLU A 64 -3.53 -2.78 17.43
CA GLU A 64 -3.62 -1.37 17.80
C GLU A 64 -3.47 -0.49 16.55
N LYS A 65 -4.25 0.59 16.47
CA LYS A 65 -4.14 1.58 15.39
C LYS A 65 -2.82 2.33 15.51
N VAL A 66 -2.10 2.42 14.41
CA VAL A 66 -0.85 3.17 14.26
C VAL A 66 -0.97 4.06 13.02
N VAL A 67 -0.48 5.29 13.13
CA VAL A 67 -0.37 6.23 12.02
C VAL A 67 1.02 6.07 11.39
N LEU A 68 1.07 5.86 10.08
CA LEU A 68 2.29 5.88 9.29
C LEU A 68 2.31 7.15 8.43
N GLU A 69 3.38 7.92 8.53
CA GLU A 69 3.64 9.02 7.60
C GLU A 69 3.98 8.46 6.20
N THR A 70 3.56 9.16 5.15
CA THR A 70 3.74 8.74 3.75
C THR A 70 4.89 9.49 3.05
N ASP A 71 5.65 10.29 3.80
CA ASP A 71 6.89 10.94 3.37
C ASP A 71 7.91 9.91 2.85
N LYS A 72 7.89 8.71 3.42
CA LYS A 72 8.66 7.54 2.99
C LYS A 72 7.80 6.58 2.17
N PRO A 73 8.37 5.93 1.15
CA PRO A 73 7.64 4.96 0.35
C PRO A 73 7.10 3.79 1.18
N LEU A 74 5.77 3.70 1.30
CA LEU A 74 5.12 2.55 1.92
C LEU A 74 4.83 1.48 0.86
N VAL A 75 5.22 0.24 1.15
CA VAL A 75 4.94 -0.94 0.31
C VAL A 75 3.75 -1.70 0.86
N LEU A 76 2.71 -1.85 0.04
CA LEU A 76 1.57 -2.70 0.33
C LEU A 76 1.76 -4.06 -0.33
N LYS A 77 1.74 -5.14 0.46
CA LYS A 77 1.71 -6.51 -0.04
C LYS A 77 0.28 -7.00 0.00
N VAL A 78 -0.32 -7.16 -1.17
CA VAL A 78 -1.71 -7.59 -1.31
C VAL A 78 -1.75 -9.08 -1.63
N THR A 79 -2.59 -9.82 -0.91
CA THR A 79 -2.90 -11.23 -1.17
C THR A 79 -4.36 -11.34 -1.55
N ARG A 80 -4.65 -11.90 -2.73
CA ARG A 80 -6.02 -12.20 -3.17
C ARG A 80 -6.52 -13.51 -2.55
N LYS A 81 -7.84 -13.69 -2.55
CA LYS A 81 -8.52 -14.89 -2.06
C LYS A 81 -8.13 -16.17 -2.83
N ASP A 82 -7.69 -16.03 -4.08
CA ASP A 82 -7.15 -17.13 -4.90
C ASP A 82 -5.67 -17.45 -4.60
N GLY A 83 -5.06 -16.77 -3.63
CA GLY A 83 -3.66 -16.95 -3.24
C GLY A 83 -2.64 -16.15 -4.05
N PHE A 84 -3.06 -15.45 -5.11
CA PHE A 84 -2.16 -14.60 -5.89
C PHE A 84 -1.66 -13.41 -5.06
N LYS A 85 -0.36 -13.14 -5.14
CA LYS A 85 0.34 -12.12 -4.33
C LYS A 85 1.05 -11.12 -5.21
N PHE A 86 0.92 -9.84 -4.89
CA PHE A 86 1.61 -8.75 -5.56
C PHE A 86 1.86 -7.62 -4.57
N ARG A 87 2.57 -6.59 -5.03
CA ARG A 87 2.92 -5.45 -4.19
C ARG A 87 2.58 -4.15 -4.91
N TYR A 88 2.23 -3.12 -4.16
CA TYR A 88 2.12 -1.74 -4.63
C TYR A 88 3.04 -0.84 -3.81
N TYR A 89 3.51 0.24 -4.39
CA TYR A 89 3.86 1.41 -3.59
C TYR A 89 2.62 2.28 -3.39
N LEU A 90 2.41 2.78 -2.18
CA LEU A 90 1.24 3.61 -1.84
C LEU A 90 1.11 4.82 -2.78
N ASN A 91 2.21 5.51 -3.06
CA ASN A 91 2.23 6.66 -3.96
C ASN A 91 1.91 6.29 -5.43
N SER A 92 2.09 5.03 -5.83
CA SER A 92 1.85 4.55 -7.20
C SER A 92 0.44 3.97 -7.41
N MET A 93 -0.37 3.88 -6.36
CA MET A 93 -1.71 3.30 -6.44
C MET A 93 -2.81 4.36 -6.45
N SER A 94 -3.96 3.98 -7.01
CA SER A 94 -5.20 4.72 -6.96
C SER A 94 -6.37 3.78 -6.64
N SER A 95 -7.38 4.35 -6.02
CA SER A 95 -8.69 3.73 -5.87
C SER A 95 -9.66 4.35 -6.86
N TYR A 96 -10.48 3.54 -7.51
CA TYR A 96 -11.60 4.01 -8.31
C TYR A 96 -12.69 2.92 -8.26
N GLU A 97 -13.94 3.32 -8.11
CA GLU A 97 -15.04 2.38 -7.84
C GLU A 97 -14.64 1.42 -6.70
N ASP A 98 -14.86 0.12 -6.88
CA ASP A 98 -14.50 -0.96 -5.95
C ASP A 98 -13.16 -1.63 -6.29
N LYS A 99 -12.22 -0.87 -6.86
CA LYS A 99 -10.95 -1.39 -7.36
C LYS A 99 -9.75 -0.59 -6.88
N PHE A 100 -8.66 -1.30 -6.64
CA PHE A 100 -7.32 -0.71 -6.59
C PHE A 100 -6.63 -0.91 -7.94
N LYS A 101 -6.07 0.17 -8.46
CA LYS A 101 -5.14 0.18 -9.57
C LYS A 101 -3.78 0.63 -9.06
N GLY A 102 -2.73 -0.07 -9.41
CA GLY A 102 -1.40 0.38 -9.00
C GLY A 102 -0.30 -0.34 -9.74
N MET A 103 0.90 0.22 -9.65
CA MET A 103 2.06 -0.40 -10.27
C MET A 103 2.85 -1.21 -9.25
N GLY A 104 3.33 -2.37 -9.69
CA GLY A 104 4.21 -3.21 -8.91
C GLY A 104 5.58 -2.56 -8.63
N PRO A 105 6.40 -3.17 -7.74
CA PRO A 105 7.74 -2.70 -7.42
C PRO A 105 8.72 -2.72 -8.60
N THR A 106 8.33 -3.33 -9.73
CA THR A 106 9.02 -3.26 -11.02
C THR A 106 8.77 -1.94 -11.78
N TYR A 107 8.38 -0.88 -11.08
CA TYR A 107 8.13 0.48 -11.59
C TYR A 107 9.21 0.96 -12.58
N LEU A 108 10.49 0.63 -12.33
CA LEU A 108 11.63 1.07 -13.14
C LEU A 108 11.86 0.28 -14.45
N VAL A 109 11.15 -0.83 -14.68
CA VAL A 109 11.31 -1.70 -15.87
C VAL A 109 10.00 -1.88 -16.65
N GLY A 110 9.06 -0.95 -16.53
CA GLY A 110 7.75 -1.05 -17.19
C GLY A 110 6.81 -2.04 -16.49
N GLY A 111 6.80 -2.00 -15.15
CA GLY A 111 6.04 -2.92 -14.30
C GLY A 111 4.56 -3.04 -14.67
N MET A 112 4.01 -4.24 -14.45
CA MET A 112 2.61 -4.54 -14.73
C MET A 112 1.70 -3.70 -13.82
N ILE A 113 0.75 -3.01 -14.43
CA ILE A 113 -0.35 -2.37 -13.69
C ILE A 113 -1.32 -3.48 -13.28
N HIS A 114 -1.54 -3.63 -11.99
CA HIS A 114 -2.55 -4.55 -11.49
C HIS A 114 -3.82 -3.77 -11.15
N ASN A 115 -4.95 -4.27 -11.66
CA ASN A 115 -6.27 -3.87 -11.25
C ASN A 115 -6.85 -5.00 -10.41
N VAL A 116 -7.27 -4.70 -9.18
CA VAL A 116 -7.82 -5.70 -8.26
C VAL A 116 -9.09 -5.17 -7.61
N ASN A 117 -10.14 -5.96 -7.72
CA ASN A 117 -11.39 -5.71 -7.00
C ASN A 117 -11.16 -5.90 -5.49
N ILE A 118 -11.71 -4.98 -4.70
CA ILE A 118 -11.56 -4.94 -3.24
C ILE A 118 -12.12 -6.22 -2.59
N ASP A 119 -13.25 -6.71 -3.09
CA ASP A 119 -13.90 -7.94 -2.63
C ASP A 119 -13.04 -9.21 -2.84
N SER A 120 -12.08 -9.17 -3.78
CA SER A 120 -11.17 -10.27 -4.08
C SER A 120 -9.92 -10.30 -3.18
N ILE A 121 -9.73 -9.28 -2.35
CA ILE A 121 -8.58 -9.17 -1.45
C ILE A 121 -8.84 -9.99 -0.18
N ALA A 122 -7.86 -10.81 0.18
CA ALA A 122 -7.85 -11.56 1.43
C ALA A 122 -7.10 -10.83 2.54
N SER A 123 -5.98 -10.18 2.23
CA SER A 123 -5.22 -9.38 3.21
C SER A 123 -4.29 -8.36 2.55
N ILE A 124 -3.97 -7.31 3.29
CA ILE A 124 -2.97 -6.31 2.91
C ILE A 124 -2.00 -6.11 4.06
N LYS A 125 -0.71 -6.32 3.79
CA LYS A 125 0.38 -6.03 4.74
C LYS A 125 1.13 -4.78 4.31
N VAL A 126 1.28 -3.82 5.21
CA VAL A 126 2.00 -2.56 4.96
C VAL A 126 3.40 -2.64 5.55
N LYS A 127 4.39 -2.22 4.77
CA LYS A 127 5.79 -2.13 5.17
C LYS A 127 6.32 -0.72 4.87
N PRO A 128 6.83 0.00 5.88
CA PRO A 128 7.69 1.17 5.66
C PRO A 128 9.01 0.79 5.00
#